data_AF-A0A523PCY0-F1
#
_entry.id   AF-A0A523PCY0-F1
#
_cell.length_a   1.000
_cell.length_b   1.000
_cell.length_c   1.000
_cell.angle_alpha   90.00
_cell.angle_beta   90.00
_cell.angle_gamma   90.00
#
_symmetry.space_group_name_H-M   'P 1'
#
loop_
_entity.id
_entity.type
_entity.pdbx_description
1 polymer ?
#
loop_
_entity_poly.entity_id
_entity_poly.type
_entity_poly.pdbx_seq_one_letter_code
_entity_poly.pdbx_strand_id
1 'polypeptide(L)'
;MHTLTPQISQPPPPVPSPWEGRGRKGRELALAVLLPFFAACGGEQPPTRGAAVPPDLLEGVRRLPLELTGATPRTQPTVVARFDAANGMSEWRVPGDVVGTIERPRGDSTGSSPGESPDVFILPRARHNSVGILGPFDPRSFNEVLVSLEVDHAKDVGLILRRGSHLFLETDRQRVRADTPVTIVFELSGLRGEVEPFDEIGVLVSGPPGYVGLASVTLLQRPLAARLPDPSGGGELVRIGAESQRAVGLVTGAPLRTRFTADPGRRLQLAFGVPAALAPTDGELSIRVRLSGDGGSGRTIDYPLEVEPGLGVPWRTVAPHLGDLSGGEVIVDVELSSTGTAEAVCAFAIPTTWVELERPPTVILVTSDSHRADHIGAAHSGIGIKTPFLDGLAERGVIFLDCQSSSNDTTASHAALMTGLPPRDTRVVQNGSLLADEAVTLAERFRDAGWATFGAVSVPHLGHALSGLGQGFERFSAPTRGPVDAAWTLARIDAWLEDARGAPAFIWIQLYDAHGPYAPPAPYDHLYYGKERDPR
;
A
#
# COMPACT_ATOMS: atom_id res chain seq x y z
N MET A 1 38.99 13.51 60.13
CA MET A 1 39.54 14.48 59.16
C MET A 1 40.09 13.70 57.99
N HIS A 2 39.43 13.76 56.83
CA HIS A 2 40.01 13.72 55.48
C HIS A 2 38.85 13.78 54.48
N THR A 3 38.66 14.95 53.91
CA THR A 3 37.78 15.24 52.77
C THR A 3 38.36 14.65 51.50
N LEU A 4 37.55 13.93 50.72
CA LEU A 4 37.83 13.58 49.33
C LEU A 4 36.72 14.16 48.45
N THR A 5 37.10 15.14 47.63
CA THR A 5 36.27 15.77 46.59
C THR A 5 36.52 15.03 45.28
N PRO A 6 35.50 14.68 44.47
CA PRO A 6 35.72 14.08 43.16
C PRO A 6 36.12 15.15 42.14
N GLN A 7 37.23 14.93 41.43
CA GLN A 7 37.66 15.75 40.30
C GLN A 7 36.80 15.45 39.06
N ILE A 8 36.19 16.49 38.51
CA ILE A 8 35.55 16.48 37.19
C ILE A 8 36.64 16.73 36.15
N SER A 9 36.86 15.78 35.25
CA SER A 9 37.76 15.90 34.10
C SER A 9 37.22 16.92 33.10
N GLN A 10 38.06 17.88 32.70
CA GLN A 10 37.77 18.86 31.65
C GLN A 10 37.55 18.18 30.28
N PRO A 11 36.66 18.71 29.41
CA PRO A 11 36.51 18.23 28.04
C PRO A 11 37.77 18.54 27.19
N PRO A 12 38.08 17.72 26.16
CA PRO A 12 39.24 17.95 25.31
C PRO A 12 39.07 19.24 24.47
N PRO A 13 40.18 19.89 24.08
CA PRO A 13 40.13 21.11 23.28
C PRO A 13 39.61 20.84 21.85
N PRO A 14 38.96 21.82 21.20
CA PRO A 14 38.43 21.66 19.86
C PRO A 14 39.54 21.47 18.83
N VAL A 15 39.33 20.53 17.91
CA VAL A 15 40.21 20.25 16.77
C VAL A 15 40.02 21.35 15.71
N PRO A 16 41.08 21.92 15.11
CA PRO A 16 40.95 22.96 14.08
C PRO A 16 40.31 22.40 12.80
N SER A 17 39.40 23.19 12.22
CA SER A 17 38.70 22.90 10.96
C SER A 17 39.64 23.01 9.75
N PRO A 18 39.72 22.02 8.84
CA PRO A 18 40.55 22.08 7.64
C PRO A 18 39.91 22.88 6.47
N TRP A 19 38.86 23.68 6.72
CA TRP A 19 37.99 24.21 5.66
C TRP A 19 38.17 25.70 5.34
N GLU A 20 39.36 26.27 5.53
CA GLU A 20 39.69 27.56 4.92
C GLU A 20 40.10 27.39 3.46
N GLY A 21 39.08 27.44 2.58
CA GLY A 21 39.26 27.75 1.17
C GLY A 21 38.83 26.66 0.20
N ARG A 22 37.56 26.71 -0.25
CA ARG A 22 37.12 26.45 -1.64
C ARG A 22 35.60 26.64 -1.80
N GLY A 23 35.22 27.47 -2.77
CA GLY A 23 33.98 27.37 -3.58
C GLY A 23 32.61 27.66 -2.94
N ARG A 24 32.28 28.94 -2.68
CA ARG A 24 30.95 29.37 -2.19
C ARG A 24 29.76 29.15 -3.15
N LYS A 25 29.98 29.06 -4.47
CA LYS A 25 28.88 29.18 -5.46
C LYS A 25 27.97 27.94 -5.63
N GLY A 26 28.43 26.73 -5.29
CA GLY A 26 27.60 25.52 -5.38
C GLY A 26 26.74 25.25 -4.12
N ARG A 27 27.12 25.84 -2.98
CA ARG A 27 26.47 25.62 -1.68
C ARG A 27 25.22 26.47 -1.47
N GLU A 28 25.14 27.64 -2.10
CA GLU A 28 23.99 28.56 -1.95
C GLU A 28 22.74 28.05 -2.69
N LEU A 29 22.89 27.33 -3.82
CA LEU A 29 21.76 26.84 -4.60
C LEU A 29 21.05 25.62 -3.95
N ALA A 30 21.82 24.70 -3.35
CA ALA A 30 21.27 23.54 -2.66
C ALA A 30 20.55 23.91 -1.34
N LEU A 31 21.08 24.89 -0.60
CA LEU A 31 20.42 25.39 0.61
C LEU A 31 19.18 26.24 0.29
N ALA A 32 19.18 27.04 -0.78
CA ALA A 32 18.05 27.91 -1.12
C ALA A 32 16.78 27.14 -1.55
N VAL A 33 16.91 25.95 -2.14
CA VAL A 33 15.78 25.10 -2.54
C VAL A 33 15.24 24.28 -1.36
N LEU A 34 16.09 23.88 -0.40
CA LEU A 34 15.72 22.97 0.69
C LEU A 34 15.24 23.68 1.97
N LEU A 35 15.76 24.87 2.29
CA LEU A 35 15.43 25.61 3.53
C LEU A 35 13.94 25.96 3.68
N PRO A 36 13.19 26.36 2.63
CA PRO A 36 11.75 26.62 2.75
C PRO A 36 10.94 25.35 3.00
N PHE A 37 11.42 24.18 2.54
CA PHE A 37 10.72 22.90 2.67
C PHE A 37 10.91 22.27 4.05
N PHE A 38 12.11 22.34 4.64
CA PHE A 38 12.35 21.82 5.99
C PHE A 38 11.69 22.66 7.10
N ALA A 39 11.47 23.96 6.88
CA ALA A 39 10.77 24.83 7.84
C ALA A 39 9.26 24.54 7.96
N ALA A 40 8.66 23.81 6.99
CA ALA A 40 7.23 23.51 6.97
C ALA A 40 6.83 22.22 7.69
N CYS A 41 7.78 21.42 8.19
CA CYS A 41 7.52 20.12 8.82
C CYS A 41 7.34 20.18 10.35
N GLY A 42 7.09 21.35 10.95
CA GLY A 42 7.00 21.47 12.41
C GLY A 42 6.08 22.54 12.99
N GLY A 43 5.15 23.10 12.21
CA GLY A 43 4.25 24.17 12.69
C GLY A 43 2.77 23.82 12.56
N GLU A 44 2.00 24.00 13.64
CA GLU A 44 0.52 23.93 13.68
C GLU A 44 -0.19 25.04 12.87
N GLN A 45 0.53 25.83 12.08
CA GLN A 45 -0.07 26.83 11.20
C GLN A 45 -0.09 26.36 9.75
N PRO A 46 -1.24 26.46 9.04
CA PRO A 46 -1.25 26.28 7.60
C PRO A 46 -0.24 27.25 7.00
N PRO A 47 0.59 26.84 6.03
CA PRO A 47 1.60 27.69 5.45
C PRO A 47 0.93 28.97 4.95
N THR A 48 1.26 30.09 5.59
CA THR A 48 0.94 31.42 5.08
C THR A 48 1.50 31.50 3.67
N ARG A 49 0.63 31.85 2.71
CA ARG A 49 0.96 32.13 1.30
C ARG A 49 2.41 32.60 1.12
N GLY A 50 3.22 31.84 0.37
CA GLY A 50 4.40 32.42 -0.28
C GLY A 50 5.75 31.74 -0.11
N ALA A 51 5.85 30.41 0.02
CA ALA A 51 7.01 29.74 -0.58
C ALA A 51 6.71 29.65 -2.08
N ALA A 52 7.23 30.61 -2.85
CA ALA A 52 7.03 30.61 -4.30
C ALA A 52 7.61 29.31 -4.87
N VAL A 53 6.72 28.43 -5.35
CA VAL A 53 7.08 27.35 -6.26
C VAL A 53 7.89 28.01 -7.39
N PRO A 54 9.13 27.54 -7.68
CA PRO A 54 9.89 28.03 -8.82
C PRO A 54 8.97 28.17 -10.04
N PRO A 55 8.98 29.30 -10.78
CA PRO A 55 8.06 29.53 -11.91
C PRO A 55 8.04 28.34 -12.90
N ASP A 56 9.18 27.65 -13.03
CA ASP A 56 9.42 26.49 -13.88
C ASP A 56 8.61 25.23 -13.47
N LEU A 57 8.08 25.17 -12.24
CA LEU A 57 7.24 24.08 -11.75
C LEU A 57 5.74 24.28 -12.06
N LEU A 58 5.34 25.43 -12.64
CA LEU A 58 3.97 25.63 -13.20
C LEU A 58 3.68 24.70 -14.40
N GLU A 59 4.73 24.13 -14.99
CA GLU A 59 4.71 23.13 -16.06
C GLU A 59 4.87 21.69 -15.55
N GLY A 60 4.90 21.49 -14.23
CA GLY A 60 5.01 20.20 -13.58
C GLY A 60 3.85 19.24 -13.86
N VAL A 61 3.91 18.07 -13.23
CA VAL A 61 2.94 16.99 -13.37
C VAL A 61 1.57 17.44 -12.89
N ARG A 62 0.60 17.44 -13.80
CA ARG A 62 -0.81 17.67 -13.53
C ARG A 62 -1.56 16.34 -13.49
N ARG A 63 -2.22 16.06 -12.37
CA ARG A 63 -3.18 14.95 -12.26
C ARG A 63 -4.51 15.42 -12.81
N LEU A 64 -5.07 14.66 -13.72
CA LEU A 64 -6.34 15.01 -14.32
C LEU A 64 -7.47 14.35 -13.52
N PRO A 65 -8.46 15.11 -13.02
CA PRO A 65 -9.61 14.55 -12.33
C PRO A 65 -10.40 13.68 -13.29
N LEU A 66 -11.01 12.62 -12.76
CA LEU A 66 -11.84 11.70 -13.52
C LEU A 66 -13.31 11.93 -13.18
N GLU A 67 -14.14 12.02 -14.21
CA GLU A 67 -15.58 12.18 -14.13
C GLU A 67 -16.27 10.92 -14.66
N LEU A 68 -17.20 10.35 -13.90
CA LEU A 68 -18.08 9.30 -14.40
C LEU A 68 -19.09 9.91 -15.38
N THR A 69 -19.16 9.37 -16.60
CA THR A 69 -20.10 9.84 -17.63
C THR A 69 -21.24 8.85 -17.92
N GLY A 70 -21.16 7.65 -17.38
CA GLY A 70 -22.19 6.62 -17.47
C GLY A 70 -23.03 6.45 -16.20
N ALA A 71 -23.67 5.29 -16.07
CA ALA A 71 -24.39 4.93 -14.87
C ALA A 71 -23.42 4.76 -13.69
N THR A 72 -23.80 5.25 -12.51
CA THR A 72 -23.03 5.01 -11.28
C THR A 72 -23.02 3.51 -10.97
N PRO A 73 -21.84 2.87 -10.88
CA PRO A 73 -21.75 1.48 -10.52
C PRO A 73 -22.35 1.21 -9.14
N ARG A 74 -22.93 0.02 -8.95
CA ARG A 74 -23.34 -0.39 -7.60
C ARG A 74 -22.10 -0.66 -6.77
N THR A 75 -21.98 -0.01 -5.61
CA THR A 75 -20.86 -0.20 -4.68
C THR A 75 -21.27 -0.85 -3.36
N GLN A 76 -22.57 -0.87 -3.05
CA GLN A 76 -23.09 -1.46 -1.82
C GLN A 76 -23.22 -2.99 -1.93
N PRO A 77 -22.67 -3.75 -0.96
CA PRO A 77 -22.92 -5.18 -0.87
C PRO A 77 -24.41 -5.48 -0.69
N THR A 78 -24.87 -6.61 -1.25
CA THR A 78 -26.24 -7.11 -1.06
C THR A 78 -26.21 -8.35 -0.17
N VAL A 79 -27.10 -8.40 0.83
CA VAL A 79 -27.29 -9.61 1.64
C VAL A 79 -28.04 -10.65 0.82
N VAL A 80 -27.41 -11.82 0.65
CA VAL A 80 -27.94 -12.94 -0.13
C VAL A 80 -28.73 -13.87 0.78
N ALA A 81 -28.13 -14.22 1.91
CA ALA A 81 -28.74 -15.03 2.95
C ALA A 81 -28.13 -14.69 4.31
N ARG A 82 -28.90 -14.91 5.38
CA ARG A 82 -28.43 -14.79 6.76
C ARG A 82 -28.95 -15.97 7.56
N PHE A 83 -28.03 -16.64 8.22
CA PHE A 83 -28.29 -17.78 9.10
C PHE A 83 -28.04 -17.34 10.53
N ASP A 84 -29.10 -17.14 11.29
CA ASP A 84 -29.03 -16.79 12.71
C ASP A 84 -29.02 -18.06 13.56
N ALA A 85 -28.08 -18.16 14.50
CA ALA A 85 -28.02 -19.29 15.42
C ALA A 85 -29.25 -19.38 16.34
N ALA A 86 -29.91 -18.24 16.58
CA ALA A 86 -31.10 -18.08 17.41
C ALA A 86 -32.38 -18.72 16.84
N ASN A 87 -32.52 -18.77 15.51
CA ASN A 87 -33.79 -19.05 14.83
C ASN A 87 -34.01 -20.54 14.49
N GLY A 88 -33.26 -21.44 15.11
CA GLY A 88 -33.40 -22.89 14.97
C GLY A 88 -32.30 -23.56 14.15
N MET A 89 -31.99 -24.80 14.50
CA MET A 89 -30.80 -25.54 14.03
C MET A 89 -31.05 -26.46 12.83
N SER A 90 -32.22 -26.42 12.19
CA SER A 90 -32.54 -27.35 11.10
C SER A 90 -31.60 -27.24 9.90
N GLU A 91 -30.98 -26.08 9.72
CA GLU A 91 -30.05 -25.78 8.63
C GLU A 91 -28.58 -26.03 9.01
N TRP A 92 -28.31 -26.34 10.29
CA TRP A 92 -26.97 -26.43 10.84
C TRP A 92 -26.56 -27.88 11.12
N ARG A 93 -25.35 -28.24 10.70
CA ARG A 93 -24.67 -29.48 11.05
C ARG A 93 -23.69 -29.23 12.20
N VAL A 94 -24.06 -29.68 13.39
CA VAL A 94 -23.25 -29.56 14.61
C VAL A 94 -22.72 -30.94 15.03
N PRO A 95 -21.43 -31.09 15.42
CA PRO A 95 -20.93 -32.36 15.92
C PRO A 95 -21.46 -32.69 17.34
N GLY A 96 -22.22 -33.79 17.49
CA GLY A 96 -22.56 -34.41 18.79
C GLY A 96 -23.78 -33.82 19.54
N ASP A 97 -23.94 -34.21 20.82
CA ASP A 97 -24.95 -33.69 21.76
C ASP A 97 -24.55 -32.29 22.26
N VAL A 98 -24.60 -31.28 21.39
CA VAL A 98 -24.13 -29.93 21.72
C VAL A 98 -25.19 -28.91 21.38
N VAL A 99 -25.99 -28.55 22.39
CA VAL A 99 -26.97 -27.46 22.33
C VAL A 99 -27.03 -26.81 23.71
N GLY A 100 -26.74 -25.52 23.78
CA GLY A 100 -27.00 -24.71 24.96
C GLY A 100 -27.06 -23.25 24.56
N THR A 101 -28.19 -22.61 24.83
CA THR A 101 -28.34 -21.15 24.78
C THR A 101 -27.72 -20.57 26.04
N ILE A 102 -26.83 -19.58 25.90
CA ILE A 102 -26.38 -18.81 27.07
C ILE A 102 -27.47 -17.77 27.39
N GLU A 103 -28.22 -17.98 28.47
CA GLU A 103 -28.69 -16.83 29.23
C GLU A 103 -27.47 -16.23 29.94
N ARG A 104 -27.04 -15.03 29.54
CA ARG A 104 -25.93 -14.35 30.23
C ARG A 104 -26.28 -14.28 31.72
N PRO A 105 -25.40 -14.67 32.65
CA PRO A 105 -25.62 -14.33 34.04
C PRO A 105 -25.73 -12.81 34.12
N ARG A 106 -26.81 -12.28 34.71
CA ARG A 106 -26.91 -10.86 35.05
C ARG A 106 -25.75 -10.54 36.00
N GLY A 107 -24.62 -10.13 35.45
CA GLY A 107 -23.46 -9.69 36.19
C GLY A 107 -23.75 -8.33 36.78
N ASP A 108 -23.60 -8.22 38.10
CA ASP A 108 -23.69 -6.97 38.83
C ASP A 108 -22.80 -5.88 38.22
N SER A 109 -23.35 -4.68 38.22
CA SER A 109 -22.73 -3.36 38.01
C SER A 109 -22.76 -2.73 36.60
N THR A 110 -23.47 -1.59 36.59
CA THR A 110 -23.40 -0.44 35.67
C THR A 110 -24.24 -0.47 34.38
N GLY A 111 -25.54 -0.20 34.55
CA GLY A 111 -26.17 0.93 33.86
C GLY A 111 -26.48 0.81 32.37
N SER A 112 -26.51 -0.38 31.78
CA SER A 112 -27.04 -0.60 30.43
C SER A 112 -28.47 -1.17 30.49
N SER A 113 -29.38 -0.52 29.77
CA SER A 113 -30.77 -0.95 29.60
C SER A 113 -30.86 -2.41 29.12
N PRO A 114 -31.95 -3.14 29.45
CA PRO A 114 -32.13 -4.54 29.06
C PRO A 114 -32.37 -4.64 27.54
N GLY A 115 -31.29 -4.73 26.77
CA GLY A 115 -31.33 -5.24 25.41
C GLY A 115 -31.22 -6.77 25.45
N GLU A 116 -32.10 -7.45 24.73
CA GLU A 116 -32.05 -8.89 24.49
C GLU A 116 -30.61 -9.31 24.18
N SER A 117 -30.08 -10.26 24.97
CA SER A 117 -28.82 -10.91 24.61
C SER A 117 -29.11 -11.81 23.40
N PRO A 118 -28.32 -11.76 22.32
CA PRO A 118 -28.55 -12.67 21.21
C PRO A 118 -28.43 -14.11 21.71
N ASP A 119 -29.28 -15.01 21.21
CA ASP A 119 -29.09 -16.44 21.45
C ASP A 119 -27.78 -16.86 20.75
N VAL A 120 -26.81 -17.28 21.55
CA VAL A 120 -25.45 -17.57 21.10
C VAL A 120 -25.18 -19.06 21.29
N PHE A 121 -24.66 -19.71 20.23
CA PHE A 121 -24.30 -21.12 20.25
C PHE A 121 -22.89 -21.35 20.79
N ILE A 122 -22.70 -22.29 21.74
CA ILE A 122 -21.38 -22.67 22.28
C ILE A 122 -20.79 -23.88 21.56
N LEU A 123 -19.63 -23.71 20.91
CA LEU A 123 -18.78 -24.83 20.49
C LEU A 123 -18.18 -25.57 21.70
N PRO A 124 -18.04 -26.92 21.66
CA PRO A 124 -17.47 -27.66 22.77
C PRO A 124 -16.02 -27.26 23.04
N ARG A 125 -15.53 -27.50 24.27
CA ARG A 125 -14.14 -27.28 24.69
C ARG A 125 -13.19 -28.27 23.97
N ALA A 126 -12.95 -28.05 22.70
CA ALA A 126 -12.01 -28.81 21.89
C ALA A 126 -11.00 -27.87 21.23
N ARG A 127 -9.83 -28.42 20.91
CA ARG A 127 -8.81 -27.66 20.18
C ARG A 127 -9.20 -27.37 18.73
N HIS A 128 -10.15 -28.13 18.17
CA HIS A 128 -10.65 -28.01 16.80
C HIS A 128 -12.14 -28.33 16.79
N ASN A 129 -12.93 -27.42 16.25
CA ASN A 129 -14.36 -27.59 16.04
C ASN A 129 -14.75 -27.10 14.64
N SER A 130 -15.82 -27.66 14.10
CA SER A 130 -16.46 -27.19 12.86
C SER A 130 -17.97 -27.17 13.01
N VAL A 131 -18.61 -26.10 12.57
CA VAL A 131 -20.07 -26.03 12.43
C VAL A 131 -20.41 -25.73 10.99
N GLY A 132 -21.22 -26.58 10.38
CA GLY A 132 -21.62 -26.48 8.99
C GLY A 132 -23.02 -25.91 8.84
N ILE A 133 -23.26 -25.18 7.76
CA ILE A 133 -24.59 -24.82 7.26
C ILE A 133 -24.79 -25.63 5.98
N LEU A 134 -25.89 -26.37 5.90
CA LEU A 134 -26.18 -27.26 4.78
C LEU A 134 -26.94 -26.51 3.67
N GLY A 135 -26.51 -26.76 2.43
CA GLY A 135 -27.00 -26.12 1.21
C GLY A 135 -27.70 -27.08 0.26
N PRO A 136 -28.13 -26.56 -0.89
CA PRO A 136 -27.18 -26.13 -1.91
C PRO A 136 -26.89 -24.62 -1.91
N PHE A 137 -25.64 -24.24 -2.20
CA PHE A 137 -25.18 -22.85 -2.34
C PHE A 137 -24.66 -22.60 -3.76
N ASP A 138 -25.22 -21.62 -4.46
CA ASP A 138 -24.74 -21.21 -5.79
C ASP A 138 -23.49 -20.32 -5.66
N PRO A 139 -22.30 -20.75 -6.14
CA PRO A 139 -21.05 -19.96 -6.09
C PRO A 139 -21.16 -18.55 -6.71
N ARG A 140 -22.11 -18.34 -7.62
CA ARG A 140 -22.28 -17.06 -8.33
C ARG A 140 -23.10 -16.05 -7.53
N SER A 141 -23.78 -16.51 -6.48
CA SER A 141 -24.73 -15.69 -5.74
C SER A 141 -24.10 -14.87 -4.63
N PHE A 142 -22.91 -15.23 -4.14
CA PHE A 142 -22.17 -14.54 -3.07
C PHE A 142 -20.66 -14.64 -3.30
N ASN A 143 -19.91 -13.69 -2.74
CA ASN A 143 -18.45 -13.69 -2.79
C ASN A 143 -17.80 -13.26 -1.46
N GLU A 144 -18.62 -13.03 -0.44
CA GLU A 144 -18.21 -12.72 0.93
C GLU A 144 -19.06 -13.51 1.91
N VAL A 145 -18.43 -13.90 3.01
CA VAL A 145 -19.11 -14.52 4.15
C VAL A 145 -18.70 -13.79 5.43
N LEU A 146 -19.70 -13.25 6.12
CA LEU A 146 -19.55 -12.61 7.42
C LEU A 146 -19.88 -13.62 8.50
N VAL A 147 -18.95 -13.84 9.42
CA VAL A 147 -19.15 -14.70 10.58
C VAL A 147 -19.15 -13.82 11.82
N SER A 148 -20.31 -13.72 12.46
CA SER A 148 -20.47 -12.98 13.71
C SER A 148 -20.38 -13.95 14.89
N LEU A 149 -19.39 -13.73 15.77
CA LEU A 149 -19.10 -14.62 16.88
C LEU A 149 -18.49 -13.90 18.10
N GLU A 150 -18.56 -14.54 19.27
CA GLU A 150 -17.95 -14.13 20.53
C GLU A 150 -16.96 -15.23 20.98
N VAL A 151 -15.83 -14.87 21.60
CA VAL A 151 -14.84 -15.85 22.09
C VAL A 151 -14.34 -15.51 23.48
N ASP A 152 -14.14 -16.51 24.34
CA ASP A 152 -13.56 -16.27 25.68
C ASP A 152 -12.04 -16.10 25.70
N HIS A 153 -11.38 -16.63 24.67
CA HIS A 153 -9.94 -16.69 24.52
C HIS A 153 -9.58 -16.46 23.07
N ALA A 154 -8.32 -16.14 22.79
CA ALA A 154 -7.88 -16.00 21.41
C ALA A 154 -8.12 -17.32 20.63
N LYS A 155 -8.89 -17.26 19.54
CA LYS A 155 -9.15 -18.39 18.64
C LYS A 155 -8.72 -18.05 17.22
N ASP A 156 -8.37 -19.06 16.46
CA ASP A 156 -8.13 -18.95 15.03
C ASP A 156 -9.38 -19.50 14.30
N VAL A 157 -10.02 -18.65 13.51
CA VAL A 157 -11.30 -18.92 12.84
C VAL A 157 -11.10 -18.92 11.33
N GLY A 158 -11.62 -19.92 10.63
CA GLY A 158 -11.59 -20.03 9.18
C GLY A 158 -12.93 -20.49 8.60
N LEU A 159 -13.03 -20.49 7.27
CA LEU A 159 -14.15 -21.06 6.55
C LEU A 159 -13.72 -22.22 5.67
N ILE A 160 -14.63 -23.18 5.52
CA ILE A 160 -14.53 -24.24 4.52
C ILE A 160 -15.78 -24.30 3.66
N LEU A 161 -15.61 -24.67 2.40
CA LEU A 161 -16.70 -25.01 1.49
C LEU A 161 -16.54 -26.46 1.06
N ARG A 162 -17.63 -27.24 1.06
CA ARG A 162 -17.60 -28.65 0.65
C ARG A 162 -18.61 -28.97 -0.45
N ARG A 163 -18.23 -29.92 -1.30
CA ARG A 163 -19.10 -30.57 -2.29
C ARG A 163 -19.10 -32.06 -1.97
N GLY A 164 -20.18 -32.56 -1.38
CA GLY A 164 -20.26 -33.88 -0.78
C GLY A 164 -19.18 -34.11 0.29
N SER A 165 -18.34 -35.11 0.09
CA SER A 165 -17.20 -35.42 0.97
C SER A 165 -15.92 -34.64 0.63
N HIS A 166 -15.89 -33.87 -0.46
CA HIS A 166 -14.71 -33.17 -0.94
C HIS A 166 -14.62 -31.76 -0.33
N LEU A 167 -13.45 -31.42 0.23
CA LEU A 167 -13.12 -30.05 0.65
C LEU A 167 -12.76 -29.24 -0.61
N PHE A 168 -13.61 -28.30 -0.98
CA PHE A 168 -13.40 -27.46 -2.15
C PHE A 168 -12.48 -26.27 -1.85
N LEU A 169 -12.76 -25.54 -0.76
CA LEU A 169 -12.02 -24.35 -0.38
C LEU A 169 -11.86 -24.33 1.15
N GLU A 170 -10.68 -23.95 1.62
CA GLU A 170 -10.41 -23.55 3.01
C GLU A 170 -9.75 -22.18 2.97
N THR A 171 -10.26 -21.22 3.77
CA THR A 171 -9.66 -19.90 3.87
C THR A 171 -8.49 -19.91 4.84
N ASP A 172 -7.61 -18.90 4.74
CA ASP A 172 -6.71 -18.58 5.83
C ASP A 172 -7.49 -18.34 7.12
N ARG A 173 -6.86 -18.68 8.25
CA ARG A 173 -7.46 -18.53 9.58
C ARG A 173 -7.15 -17.14 10.13
N GLN A 174 -8.18 -16.46 10.60
CA GLN A 174 -8.08 -15.16 11.24
C GLN A 174 -8.07 -15.33 12.75
N ARG A 175 -7.06 -14.75 13.40
CA ARG A 175 -6.96 -14.78 14.87
C ARG A 175 -7.85 -13.72 15.49
N VAL A 176 -8.77 -14.16 16.33
CA VAL A 176 -9.78 -13.32 16.98
C VAL A 176 -9.50 -13.28 18.46
N ARG A 177 -9.54 -12.08 19.06
CA ARG A 177 -9.45 -11.89 20.50
C ARG A 177 -10.45 -10.80 20.89
N ALA A 178 -11.59 -11.18 21.45
CA ALA A 178 -12.59 -10.22 21.88
C ALA A 178 -13.56 -10.83 22.89
N ASP A 179 -13.77 -10.12 24.00
CA ASP A 179 -14.75 -10.48 25.03
C ASP A 179 -16.19 -10.00 24.68
N THR A 180 -16.37 -9.46 23.47
CA THR A 180 -17.64 -8.99 22.90
C THR A 180 -17.83 -9.58 21.50
N PRO A 181 -19.07 -9.64 20.98
CA PRO A 181 -19.33 -10.09 19.62
C PRO A 181 -18.49 -9.32 18.59
N VAL A 182 -17.84 -10.05 17.71
CA VAL A 182 -17.10 -9.53 16.55
C VAL A 182 -17.69 -10.09 15.28
N THR A 183 -17.49 -9.37 14.18
CA THR A 183 -17.81 -9.87 12.85
C THR A 183 -16.54 -9.96 12.03
N ILE A 184 -16.29 -11.16 11.52
CA ILE A 184 -15.14 -11.48 10.67
C ILE A 184 -15.64 -11.55 9.24
N VAL A 185 -14.93 -10.92 8.31
CA VAL A 185 -15.23 -10.98 6.88
C VAL A 185 -14.27 -11.95 6.22
N PHE A 186 -14.80 -12.90 5.46
CA PHE A 186 -14.05 -13.80 4.61
C PHE A 186 -14.39 -13.48 3.15
N GLU A 187 -13.38 -13.02 2.39
CA GLU A 187 -13.50 -12.86 0.94
C GLU A 187 -13.24 -14.19 0.25
N LEU A 188 -14.13 -14.56 -0.68
CA LEU A 188 -14.08 -15.86 -1.36
C LEU A 188 -13.70 -15.69 -2.83
N SER A 189 -12.51 -15.14 -3.08
CA SER A 189 -11.98 -14.93 -4.43
C SER A 189 -11.89 -16.24 -5.25
N GLY A 190 -11.70 -17.37 -4.57
CA GLY A 190 -11.71 -18.71 -5.17
C GLY A 190 -13.07 -19.20 -5.70
N LEU A 191 -14.17 -18.47 -5.45
CA LEU A 191 -15.47 -18.79 -6.06
C LEU A 191 -15.62 -18.27 -7.49
N ARG A 192 -14.72 -17.41 -7.94
CA ARG A 192 -14.91 -16.75 -9.22
C ARG A 192 -14.73 -17.73 -10.37
N GLY A 193 -15.73 -17.79 -11.24
CA GLY A 193 -15.76 -18.72 -12.38
C GLY A 193 -16.35 -20.08 -12.04
N GLU A 194 -16.60 -20.36 -10.76
CA GLU A 194 -17.27 -21.57 -10.34
C GLU A 194 -18.77 -21.49 -10.66
N VAL A 195 -19.29 -22.61 -11.16
CA VAL A 195 -20.70 -22.75 -11.55
C VAL A 195 -21.41 -23.89 -10.81
N GLU A 196 -20.65 -24.83 -10.27
CA GLU A 196 -21.19 -25.99 -9.56
C GLU A 196 -21.47 -25.66 -8.09
N PRO A 197 -22.69 -25.91 -7.58
CA PRO A 197 -23.05 -25.63 -6.20
C PRO A 197 -22.18 -26.36 -5.15
N PHE A 198 -22.19 -25.82 -3.93
CA PHE A 198 -21.63 -26.45 -2.73
C PHE A 198 -22.75 -26.93 -1.80
N ASP A 199 -22.46 -27.94 -1.00
CA ASP A 199 -23.43 -28.56 -0.11
C ASP A 199 -23.25 -28.12 1.35
N GLU A 200 -22.10 -27.52 1.70
CA GLU A 200 -21.82 -27.10 3.08
C GLU A 200 -20.90 -25.87 3.11
N ILE A 201 -21.26 -24.89 3.96
CA ILE A 201 -20.38 -23.81 4.43
C ILE A 201 -20.04 -24.09 5.89
N GLY A 202 -18.77 -24.40 6.18
CA GLY A 202 -18.31 -24.72 7.53
C GLY A 202 -17.50 -23.59 8.15
N VAL A 203 -17.82 -23.23 9.38
CA VAL A 203 -16.99 -22.37 10.23
C VAL A 203 -16.04 -23.25 11.03
N LEU A 204 -14.74 -23.13 10.75
CA LEU A 204 -13.66 -23.79 11.49
C LEU A 204 -13.21 -22.92 12.65
N VAL A 205 -13.05 -23.51 13.83
CA VAL A 205 -12.51 -22.82 14.99
C VAL A 205 -11.46 -23.68 15.66
N SER A 206 -10.30 -23.09 15.95
CA SER A 206 -9.20 -23.75 16.64
C SER A 206 -8.57 -22.85 17.71
N GLY A 207 -7.99 -23.44 18.75
CA GLY A 207 -7.34 -22.68 19.82
C GLY A 207 -7.41 -23.36 21.20
N PRO A 208 -7.05 -22.63 22.27
CA PRO A 208 -7.18 -23.12 23.64
C PRO A 208 -8.64 -23.51 23.95
N PRO A 209 -8.87 -24.53 24.80
CA PRO A 209 -10.21 -24.91 25.23
C PRO A 209 -10.96 -23.71 25.84
N GLY A 210 -12.23 -23.54 25.47
CA GLY A 210 -13.09 -22.43 25.90
C GLY A 210 -14.39 -22.41 25.11
N TYR A 211 -15.27 -21.43 25.33
CA TYR A 211 -16.48 -21.24 24.54
C TYR A 211 -16.22 -20.36 23.31
N VAL A 212 -16.95 -20.67 22.25
CA VAL A 212 -17.10 -19.80 21.08
C VAL A 212 -18.57 -19.68 20.85
N GLY A 213 -19.03 -18.45 20.88
CA GLY A 213 -20.40 -18.06 20.65
C GLY A 213 -20.67 -17.72 19.19
N LEU A 214 -21.30 -18.59 18.40
CA LEU A 214 -21.68 -18.22 17.03
C LEU A 214 -23.04 -17.52 17.04
N ALA A 215 -23.09 -16.28 16.54
CA ALA A 215 -24.33 -15.50 16.47
C ALA A 215 -24.99 -15.62 15.09
N SER A 216 -24.22 -15.43 14.01
CA SER A 216 -24.76 -15.55 12.65
C SER A 216 -23.69 -15.77 11.59
N VAL A 217 -24.08 -16.39 10.48
CA VAL A 217 -23.32 -16.40 9.24
C VAL A 217 -24.13 -15.70 8.16
N THR A 218 -23.57 -14.68 7.50
CA THR A 218 -24.25 -13.89 6.46
C THR A 218 -23.49 -14.01 5.15
N LEU A 219 -24.19 -14.40 4.09
CA LEU A 219 -23.64 -14.44 2.73
C LEU A 219 -23.88 -13.09 2.06
N LEU A 220 -22.83 -12.48 1.53
CA LEU A 220 -22.89 -11.20 0.84
C LEU A 220 -22.43 -11.34 -0.61
N GLN A 221 -23.11 -10.62 -1.49
CA GLN A 221 -22.62 -10.33 -2.83
C GLN A 221 -22.11 -8.91 -2.89
N ARG A 222 -20.79 -8.75 -2.94
CA ARG A 222 -20.15 -7.46 -3.19
C ARG A 222 -19.92 -7.25 -4.69
N PRO A 223 -20.44 -6.18 -5.31
CA PRO A 223 -20.15 -5.86 -6.71
C PRO A 223 -18.65 -5.64 -6.96
N LEU A 224 -18.19 -5.90 -8.19
CA LEU A 224 -16.78 -5.73 -8.53
C LEU A 224 -16.33 -4.27 -8.42
N ALA A 225 -17.21 -3.32 -8.74
CA ALA A 225 -16.94 -1.89 -8.59
C ALA A 225 -16.58 -1.48 -7.15
N ALA A 226 -17.07 -2.22 -6.15
CA ALA A 226 -16.78 -1.97 -4.74
C ALA A 226 -15.43 -2.52 -4.27
N ARG A 227 -14.70 -3.24 -5.15
CA ARG A 227 -13.38 -3.82 -4.87
C ARG A 227 -12.23 -2.91 -5.27
N LEU A 228 -12.54 -1.80 -5.95
CA LEU A 228 -11.57 -0.78 -6.34
C LEU A 228 -12.02 0.60 -5.85
N PRO A 229 -11.09 1.57 -5.77
CA PRO A 229 -11.41 2.91 -5.26
C PRO A 229 -12.45 3.61 -6.14
N ASP A 230 -13.30 4.39 -5.50
CA ASP A 230 -14.34 5.16 -6.19
C ASP A 230 -13.70 6.24 -7.10
N PRO A 231 -14.14 6.37 -8.38
CA PRO A 231 -13.67 7.41 -9.28
C PRO A 231 -13.80 8.84 -8.76
N SER A 232 -14.73 9.11 -7.84
CA SER A 232 -14.93 10.43 -7.22
C SER A 232 -13.88 10.77 -6.16
N GLY A 233 -13.12 9.80 -5.65
CA GLY A 233 -12.26 9.93 -4.47
C GLY A 233 -10.80 10.34 -4.71
N GLY A 234 -10.43 10.87 -5.90
CA GLY A 234 -9.04 11.24 -6.21
C GLY A 234 -8.06 10.06 -6.35
N GLY A 235 -8.56 8.83 -6.23
CA GLY A 235 -7.83 7.57 -6.37
C GLY A 235 -7.02 7.17 -5.12
N GLU A 236 -6.85 5.87 -4.94
CA GLU A 236 -6.04 5.27 -3.86
C GLU A 236 -4.99 4.31 -4.45
N LEU A 237 -4.00 3.92 -3.67
CA LEU A 237 -2.99 2.97 -4.13
C LEU A 237 -3.58 1.57 -4.31
N VAL A 238 -3.77 1.15 -5.57
CA VAL A 238 -4.18 -0.20 -5.93
C VAL A 238 -2.95 -1.03 -6.27
N ARG A 239 -2.75 -2.14 -5.54
CA ARG A 239 -1.62 -3.04 -5.72
C ARG A 239 -1.89 -4.11 -6.77
N ILE A 240 -0.99 -4.24 -7.75
CA ILE A 240 -0.96 -5.33 -8.73
C ILE A 240 0.46 -5.90 -8.74
N GLY A 241 0.57 -7.16 -8.31
CA GLY A 241 1.87 -7.78 -8.07
C GLY A 241 2.66 -7.02 -7.00
N ALA A 242 3.84 -6.54 -7.37
CA ALA A 242 4.77 -5.87 -6.46
C ALA A 242 4.75 -4.33 -6.61
N GLU A 243 3.86 -3.79 -7.44
CA GLU A 243 3.69 -2.35 -7.62
C GLU A 243 2.27 -1.92 -7.29
N SER A 244 2.14 -0.75 -6.68
CA SER A 244 0.88 -0.07 -6.41
C SER A 244 0.86 1.24 -7.19
N GLN A 245 -0.26 1.56 -7.83
CA GLN A 245 -0.46 2.87 -8.47
C GLN A 245 -1.72 3.53 -7.93
N ARG A 246 -1.72 4.87 -7.87
CA ARG A 246 -2.90 5.64 -7.48
C ARG A 246 -3.95 5.54 -8.58
N ALA A 247 -5.03 4.83 -8.30
CA ALA A 247 -6.00 4.41 -9.29
C ALA A 247 -7.43 4.41 -8.74
N VAL A 248 -8.36 4.30 -9.66
CA VAL A 248 -9.80 4.16 -9.43
C VAL A 248 -10.33 2.93 -10.18
N GLY A 249 -11.52 2.48 -9.82
CA GLY A 249 -12.22 1.43 -10.55
C GLY A 249 -12.82 1.93 -11.86
N LEU A 250 -12.43 1.32 -12.98
CA LEU A 250 -13.12 1.41 -14.26
C LEU A 250 -13.91 0.12 -14.49
N VAL A 251 -15.22 0.22 -14.66
CA VAL A 251 -16.11 -0.94 -14.87
C VAL A 251 -16.86 -0.84 -16.19
N THR A 252 -17.25 -1.99 -16.73
CA THR A 252 -18.07 -2.08 -17.95
C THR A 252 -19.37 -1.28 -17.79
N GLY A 253 -19.68 -0.39 -18.73
CA GLY A 253 -20.89 0.45 -18.70
C GLY A 253 -20.78 1.75 -17.87
N ALA A 254 -19.64 2.00 -17.22
CA ALA A 254 -19.38 3.23 -16.47
C ALA A 254 -18.09 3.91 -16.96
N PRO A 255 -18.10 4.52 -18.16
CA PRO A 255 -16.94 5.20 -18.71
C PRO A 255 -16.49 6.39 -17.85
N LEU A 256 -15.18 6.64 -17.90
CA LEU A 256 -14.52 7.74 -17.24
C LEU A 256 -14.10 8.79 -18.27
N ARG A 257 -14.22 10.06 -17.89
CA ARG A 257 -13.81 11.20 -18.71
C ARG A 257 -12.82 12.07 -17.97
N THR A 258 -11.86 12.61 -18.69
CA THR A 258 -11.10 13.77 -18.25
C THR A 258 -10.87 14.74 -19.39
N ARG A 259 -10.40 15.95 -19.07
CA ARG A 259 -10.08 17.00 -20.04
C ARG A 259 -8.84 17.78 -19.61
N PHE A 260 -8.08 18.25 -20.57
CA PHE A 260 -6.93 19.10 -20.31
C PHE A 260 -6.56 19.93 -21.55
N THR A 261 -5.81 21.01 -21.36
CA THR A 261 -5.22 21.79 -22.45
C THR A 261 -3.93 21.13 -22.92
N ALA A 262 -3.87 20.73 -24.19
CA ALA A 262 -2.73 20.04 -24.79
C ALA A 262 -1.68 21.02 -25.33
N ASP A 263 -1.03 21.79 -24.47
CA ASP A 263 0.06 22.71 -24.87
C ASP A 263 1.12 21.98 -25.71
N PRO A 264 1.81 22.64 -26.66
CA PRO A 264 2.88 22.01 -27.45
C PRO A 264 3.91 21.31 -26.56
N GLY A 265 4.22 20.04 -26.87
CA GLY A 265 5.17 19.24 -26.09
C GLY A 265 4.60 18.62 -24.81
N ARG A 266 3.33 18.90 -24.46
CA ARG A 266 2.67 18.25 -23.33
C ARG A 266 2.41 16.76 -23.63
N ARG A 267 2.79 15.91 -22.68
CA ARG A 267 2.59 14.47 -22.71
C ARG A 267 1.33 14.12 -21.93
N LEU A 268 0.60 13.09 -22.39
CA LEU A 268 -0.46 12.43 -21.64
C LEU A 268 0.03 11.03 -21.30
N GLN A 269 -0.10 10.64 -20.03
CA GLN A 269 0.15 9.29 -19.55
C GLN A 269 -1.11 8.71 -18.93
N LEU A 270 -1.43 7.49 -19.36
CA LEU A 270 -2.48 6.66 -18.81
C LEU A 270 -1.83 5.37 -18.32
N ALA A 271 -2.37 4.78 -17.26
CA ALA A 271 -1.95 3.45 -16.85
C ALA A 271 -3.15 2.65 -16.34
N PHE A 272 -3.07 1.34 -16.53
CA PHE A 272 -4.14 0.44 -16.16
C PHE A 272 -3.62 -0.97 -15.88
N GLY A 273 -4.39 -1.73 -15.11
CA GLY A 273 -4.10 -3.12 -14.80
C GLY A 273 -5.30 -3.80 -14.15
N VAL A 274 -5.23 -5.12 -14.02
CA VAL A 274 -6.30 -5.92 -13.40
C VAL A 274 -5.66 -6.77 -12.31
N PRO A 275 -5.97 -6.53 -11.01
CA PRO A 275 -5.50 -7.40 -9.94
C PRO A 275 -5.86 -8.86 -10.22
N ALA A 276 -5.00 -9.81 -9.84
CA ALA A 276 -5.25 -11.24 -10.05
C ALA A 276 -6.62 -11.71 -9.54
N ALA A 277 -7.02 -11.26 -8.34
CA ALA A 277 -8.33 -11.56 -7.77
C ALA A 277 -9.51 -10.98 -8.57
N LEU A 278 -9.24 -9.93 -9.36
CA LEU A 278 -10.20 -9.20 -10.20
C LEU A 278 -10.11 -9.55 -11.70
N ALA A 279 -9.24 -10.50 -12.07
CA ALA A 279 -9.14 -11.04 -13.43
C ALA A 279 -10.45 -11.71 -13.90
N PRO A 280 -10.94 -11.43 -15.11
CA PRO A 280 -12.14 -12.10 -15.65
C PRO A 280 -11.88 -13.60 -15.81
N THR A 281 -12.96 -14.38 -15.77
CA THR A 281 -12.92 -15.85 -15.92
C THR A 281 -13.28 -16.30 -17.32
N ASP A 282 -13.89 -15.42 -18.11
CA ASP A 282 -14.28 -15.61 -19.50
C ASP A 282 -14.17 -14.29 -20.27
N GLY A 283 -14.08 -14.40 -21.59
CA GLY A 283 -14.03 -13.26 -22.49
C GLY A 283 -12.69 -12.51 -22.51
N GLU A 284 -12.57 -11.65 -23.51
CA GLU A 284 -11.43 -10.76 -23.71
C GLU A 284 -11.75 -9.39 -23.14
N LEU A 285 -10.73 -8.71 -22.61
CA LEU A 285 -10.85 -7.34 -22.12
C LEU A 285 -10.08 -6.37 -23.00
N SER A 286 -10.66 -5.18 -23.16
CA SER A 286 -9.99 -4.06 -23.82
C SER A 286 -10.36 -2.74 -23.17
N ILE A 287 -9.40 -1.83 -23.13
CA ILE A 287 -9.64 -0.43 -22.76
C ILE A 287 -9.67 0.39 -24.04
N ARG A 288 -10.81 1.03 -24.28
CA ARG A 288 -10.98 1.97 -25.36
C ARG A 288 -10.73 3.38 -24.87
N VAL A 289 -9.75 4.04 -25.45
CA VAL A 289 -9.44 5.47 -25.21
C VAL A 289 -9.84 6.27 -26.43
N ARG A 290 -10.81 7.19 -26.27
CA ARG A 290 -11.18 8.16 -27.30
C ARG A 290 -10.60 9.51 -26.93
N LEU A 291 -9.78 10.07 -27.81
CA LEU A 291 -9.24 11.41 -27.70
C LEU A 291 -9.97 12.30 -28.69
N SER A 292 -10.50 13.43 -28.23
CA SER A 292 -11.19 14.41 -29.08
C SER A 292 -10.72 15.81 -28.75
N GLY A 293 -10.60 16.66 -29.77
CA GLY A 293 -10.18 18.05 -29.62
C GLY A 293 -11.15 19.02 -30.28
N ASP A 294 -10.91 20.31 -30.08
CA ASP A 294 -11.69 21.40 -30.67
C ASP A 294 -11.66 21.33 -32.21
N GLY A 295 -12.84 21.33 -32.85
CA GLY A 295 -12.95 21.27 -34.32
C GLY A 295 -13.23 19.88 -34.92
N GLY A 296 -13.54 18.88 -34.09
CA GLY A 296 -14.00 17.56 -34.55
C GLY A 296 -12.88 16.58 -34.93
N SER A 297 -11.62 16.98 -34.78
CA SER A 297 -10.49 16.06 -34.82
C SER A 297 -10.54 15.12 -33.63
N GLY A 298 -10.33 13.83 -33.85
CA GLY A 298 -10.29 12.85 -32.80
C GLY A 298 -9.79 11.51 -33.28
N ARG A 299 -9.49 10.63 -32.34
CA ARG A 299 -9.08 9.26 -32.62
C ARG A 299 -9.46 8.34 -31.49
N THR A 300 -9.61 7.07 -31.82
CA THR A 300 -9.88 6.00 -30.87
C THR A 300 -8.70 5.03 -30.88
N ILE A 301 -8.27 4.61 -29.70
CA ILE A 301 -7.21 3.62 -29.51
C ILE A 301 -7.78 2.53 -28.60
N ASP A 302 -7.75 1.28 -29.07
CA ASP A 302 -8.13 0.11 -28.28
C ASP A 302 -6.86 -0.57 -27.76
N TYR A 303 -6.79 -0.75 -26.43
CA TYR A 303 -5.72 -1.44 -25.74
C TYR A 303 -6.24 -2.80 -25.25
N PRO A 304 -5.94 -3.92 -25.94
CA PRO A 304 -6.27 -5.24 -25.42
C PRO A 304 -5.52 -5.48 -24.11
N LEU A 305 -6.20 -6.12 -23.16
CA LEU A 305 -5.65 -6.53 -21.88
C LEU A 305 -5.44 -8.04 -21.90
N GLU A 306 -4.18 -8.46 -21.96
CA GLU A 306 -3.81 -9.88 -21.92
C GLU A 306 -3.90 -10.37 -20.48
N VAL A 307 -4.99 -11.09 -20.19
CA VAL A 307 -5.24 -11.64 -18.85
C VAL A 307 -4.50 -12.96 -18.72
N GLU A 308 -3.52 -13.01 -17.81
CA GLU A 308 -2.87 -14.25 -17.44
C GLU A 308 -3.68 -14.96 -16.34
N PRO A 309 -4.09 -16.22 -16.54
CA PRO A 309 -4.84 -16.97 -15.55
C PRO A 309 -4.13 -17.00 -14.19
N GLY A 310 -4.82 -16.55 -13.14
CA GLY A 310 -4.29 -16.49 -11.77
C GLY A 310 -3.32 -15.34 -11.47
N LEU A 311 -2.92 -14.54 -12.47
CA LEU A 311 -2.01 -13.41 -12.31
C LEU A 311 -2.66 -12.06 -12.63
N GLY A 312 -3.75 -12.07 -13.42
CA GLY A 312 -4.44 -10.86 -13.85
C GLY A 312 -3.70 -10.15 -14.97
N VAL A 313 -3.69 -8.82 -14.94
CA VAL A 313 -3.01 -7.97 -15.93
C VAL A 313 -2.06 -7.05 -15.15
N PRO A 314 -0.74 -7.14 -15.36
CA PRO A 314 0.21 -6.24 -14.69
C PRO A 314 -0.07 -4.78 -15.07
N TRP A 315 0.44 -3.85 -14.26
CA TRP A 315 0.39 -2.43 -14.60
C TRP A 315 1.03 -2.17 -15.96
N ARG A 316 0.27 -1.54 -16.86
CA ARG A 316 0.72 -1.11 -18.18
C ARG A 316 0.58 0.41 -18.29
N THR A 317 1.69 1.09 -18.50
CA THR A 317 1.74 2.51 -18.82
C THR A 317 1.65 2.70 -20.34
N VAL A 318 0.82 3.65 -20.80
CA VAL A 318 0.72 4.06 -22.19
C VAL A 318 0.74 5.59 -22.30
N ALA A 319 1.38 6.11 -23.34
CA ALA A 319 1.50 7.55 -23.59
C ALA A 319 1.02 7.89 -25.02
N PRO A 320 -0.30 8.02 -25.26
CA PRO A 320 -0.82 8.25 -26.60
C PRO A 320 -0.39 9.62 -27.16
N HIS A 321 0.23 9.65 -28.34
CA HIS A 321 0.80 10.86 -28.97
C HIS A 321 -0.25 11.92 -29.36
N LEU A 322 -0.32 13.09 -28.75
CA LEU A 322 -1.44 14.02 -29.01
C LEU A 322 -1.55 14.47 -30.49
N GLY A 323 -0.44 14.58 -31.22
CA GLY A 323 -0.45 14.86 -32.66
C GLY A 323 -1.21 16.15 -32.99
N ASP A 324 -2.14 16.08 -33.92
CA ASP A 324 -2.97 17.22 -34.37
C ASP A 324 -3.94 17.74 -33.27
N LEU A 325 -4.09 17.02 -32.16
CA LEU A 325 -4.85 17.49 -30.99
C LEU A 325 -4.07 18.49 -30.14
N SER A 326 -2.79 18.73 -30.45
CA SER A 326 -1.95 19.68 -29.72
C SER A 326 -2.38 21.13 -30.00
N GLY A 327 -2.41 21.98 -28.98
CA GLY A 327 -2.73 23.40 -29.08
C GLY A 327 -4.18 23.77 -28.74
N GLY A 328 -5.01 22.81 -28.30
CA GLY A 328 -6.41 23.04 -27.90
C GLY A 328 -6.83 22.26 -26.64
N GLU A 329 -8.12 22.32 -26.29
CA GLU A 329 -8.67 21.43 -25.27
C GLU A 329 -8.77 20.00 -25.82
N VAL A 330 -8.37 19.02 -25.02
CA VAL A 330 -8.49 17.60 -25.33
C VAL A 330 -9.36 16.93 -24.29
N ILE A 331 -10.40 16.25 -24.75
CA ILE A 331 -11.25 15.37 -23.95
C ILE A 331 -10.78 13.93 -24.16
N VAL A 332 -10.61 13.23 -23.05
CA VAL A 332 -10.21 11.82 -22.98
C VAL A 332 -11.37 11.04 -22.39
N ASP A 333 -12.02 10.20 -23.19
CA ASP A 333 -13.01 9.23 -22.75
C ASP A 333 -12.37 7.84 -22.68
N VAL A 334 -12.57 7.14 -21.56
CA VAL A 334 -12.01 5.82 -21.29
C VAL A 334 -13.14 4.87 -20.95
N GLU A 335 -13.23 3.77 -21.69
CA GLU A 335 -14.28 2.77 -21.56
C GLU A 335 -13.65 1.38 -21.46
N LEU A 336 -14.12 0.57 -20.51
CA LEU A 336 -13.78 -0.84 -20.42
C LEU A 336 -14.81 -1.66 -21.20
N SER A 337 -14.32 -2.49 -22.12
CA SER A 337 -15.11 -3.44 -22.89
C SER A 337 -14.71 -4.87 -22.54
N SER A 338 -15.71 -5.75 -22.43
CA SER A 338 -15.53 -7.20 -22.25
C SER A 338 -16.41 -7.97 -23.24
N THR A 339 -15.91 -9.10 -23.75
CA THR A 339 -16.71 -10.07 -24.51
C THR A 339 -17.28 -11.19 -23.63
N GLY A 340 -16.94 -11.19 -22.34
CA GLY A 340 -17.41 -12.17 -21.37
C GLY A 340 -18.86 -11.93 -20.93
N THR A 341 -19.40 -12.89 -20.19
CA THR A 341 -20.78 -12.83 -19.69
C THR A 341 -20.90 -12.12 -18.34
N ALA A 342 -19.81 -12.04 -17.58
CA ALA A 342 -19.74 -11.36 -16.30
C ALA A 342 -19.36 -9.88 -16.42
N GLU A 343 -19.73 -9.09 -15.41
CA GLU A 343 -19.20 -7.73 -15.23
C GLU A 343 -17.67 -7.79 -15.16
N ALA A 344 -17.00 -6.84 -15.80
CA ALA A 344 -15.55 -6.70 -15.75
C ALA A 344 -15.15 -5.39 -15.09
N VAL A 345 -13.96 -5.41 -14.49
CA VAL A 345 -13.39 -4.29 -13.75
C VAL A 345 -11.89 -4.19 -14.02
N CYS A 346 -11.38 -2.97 -14.02
CA CYS A 346 -9.97 -2.67 -14.19
C CYS A 346 -9.58 -1.52 -13.26
N ALA A 347 -8.36 -1.57 -12.71
CA ALA A 347 -7.77 -0.44 -12.02
C ALA A 347 -7.22 0.52 -13.08
N PHE A 348 -7.72 1.76 -13.08
CA PHE A 348 -7.28 2.82 -13.98
C PHE A 348 -6.57 3.89 -13.17
N ALA A 349 -5.28 4.09 -13.43
CA ALA A 349 -4.47 5.09 -12.74
C ALA A 349 -4.97 6.50 -13.06
N ILE A 350 -4.86 7.41 -12.10
CA ILE A 350 -5.20 8.82 -12.33
C ILE A 350 -4.32 9.36 -13.48
N PRO A 351 -4.91 9.83 -14.60
CA PRO A 351 -4.13 10.33 -15.73
C PRO A 351 -3.24 11.49 -15.34
N THR A 352 -2.04 11.52 -15.89
CA THR A 352 -1.10 12.61 -15.66
C THR A 352 -0.69 13.27 -16.96
N THR A 353 -0.44 14.57 -16.90
CA THR A 353 0.14 15.33 -18.01
C THR A 353 1.25 16.24 -17.53
N TRP A 354 2.28 16.42 -18.36
CA TRP A 354 3.38 17.35 -18.08
C TRP A 354 4.02 17.79 -19.39
N VAL A 355 4.75 18.90 -19.35
CA VAL A 355 5.65 19.27 -20.44
C VAL A 355 7.02 18.67 -20.14
N GLU A 356 7.65 18.06 -21.15
CA GLU A 356 8.96 17.45 -20.98
C GLU A 356 10.03 18.54 -20.80
N LEU A 357 10.60 18.64 -19.60
CA LEU A 357 11.68 19.56 -19.29
C LEU A 357 13.01 18.99 -19.78
N GLU A 358 13.88 19.82 -20.35
CA GLU A 358 15.24 19.39 -20.74
C GLU A 358 16.10 18.99 -19.52
N ARG A 359 15.87 19.64 -18.37
CA ARG A 359 16.60 19.41 -17.11
C ARG A 359 15.60 19.40 -15.95
N PRO A 360 14.78 18.35 -15.84
CA PRO A 360 13.80 18.28 -14.76
C PRO A 360 14.53 18.22 -13.41
N PRO A 361 14.05 18.94 -12.39
CA PRO A 361 14.60 18.81 -11.06
C PRO A 361 14.22 17.44 -10.47
N THR A 362 15.19 16.75 -9.87
CA THR A 362 15.00 15.43 -9.26
C THR A 362 15.52 15.44 -7.84
N VAL A 363 14.70 14.94 -6.90
CA VAL A 363 15.06 14.73 -5.50
C VAL A 363 15.01 13.24 -5.22
N ILE A 364 16.13 12.68 -4.77
CA ILE A 364 16.23 11.26 -4.41
C ILE A 364 16.50 11.16 -2.91
N LEU A 365 15.57 10.56 -2.18
CA LEU A 365 15.74 10.15 -0.79
C LEU A 365 16.24 8.71 -0.78
N VAL A 366 17.48 8.48 -0.35
CA VAL A 366 18.05 7.14 -0.19
C VAL A 366 18.11 6.79 1.29
N THR A 367 17.50 5.68 1.68
CA THR A 367 17.54 5.14 3.05
C THR A 367 18.11 3.73 3.03
N SER A 368 19.07 3.43 3.91
CA SER A 368 19.65 2.10 4.05
C SER A 368 19.33 1.55 5.44
N ASP A 369 18.60 0.44 5.48
CA ASP A 369 18.13 -0.16 6.72
C ASP A 369 19.30 -0.74 7.51
N SER A 370 19.36 -0.42 8.80
CA SER A 370 20.39 -0.88 9.74
C SER A 370 21.83 -0.51 9.37
N HIS A 371 22.04 0.41 8.41
CA HIS A 371 23.36 0.90 8.04
C HIS A 371 23.88 1.90 9.07
N ARG A 372 24.91 1.49 9.83
CA ARG A 372 25.51 2.33 10.88
C ARG A 372 26.30 3.50 10.30
N ALA A 373 26.21 4.65 10.98
CA ALA A 373 26.93 5.88 10.62
C ALA A 373 28.46 5.72 10.61
N ASP A 374 29.02 4.90 11.51
CA ASP A 374 30.47 4.64 11.57
C ASP A 374 30.98 3.71 10.46
N HIS A 375 30.08 3.13 9.65
CA HIS A 375 30.38 2.30 8.48
C HIS A 375 30.25 3.09 7.17
N ILE A 376 30.59 4.37 7.21
CA ILE A 376 30.73 5.27 6.07
C ILE A 376 32.13 5.89 6.15
N GLY A 377 32.94 5.78 5.10
CA GLY A 377 34.33 6.26 5.04
C GLY A 377 34.46 7.74 5.39
N ALA A 378 33.60 8.58 4.80
CA ALA A 378 33.54 10.02 5.08
C ALA A 378 33.17 10.38 6.53
N ALA A 379 32.68 9.44 7.35
CA ALA A 379 32.47 9.66 8.78
C ALA A 379 33.78 9.62 9.59
N HIS A 380 34.91 9.17 9.01
CA HIS A 380 36.23 9.13 9.64
C HIS A 380 36.25 8.42 11.02
N SER A 381 35.45 7.38 11.18
CA SER A 381 35.25 6.63 12.43
C SER A 381 36.45 5.76 12.85
N GLY A 382 37.47 5.64 11.98
CA GLY A 382 38.59 4.71 12.17
C GLY A 382 38.28 3.26 11.76
N ILE A 383 37.07 2.98 11.27
CA ILE A 383 36.72 1.67 10.70
C ILE A 383 37.27 1.57 9.28
N GLY A 384 37.99 0.48 8.98
CA GLY A 384 38.61 0.21 7.67
C GLY A 384 37.60 -0.20 6.58
N ILE A 385 36.64 0.67 6.27
CA ILE A 385 35.61 0.48 5.23
C ILE A 385 35.82 1.46 4.08
N LYS A 386 35.53 1.02 2.84
CA LYS A 386 35.57 1.89 1.65
C LYS A 386 34.15 2.10 1.12
N THR A 387 33.73 3.35 1.01
CA THR A 387 32.41 3.74 0.47
C THR A 387 32.54 4.85 -0.58
N PRO A 388 33.33 4.65 -1.65
CA PRO A 388 33.79 5.72 -2.53
C PRO A 388 32.67 6.57 -3.15
N PHE A 389 31.50 5.99 -3.43
CA PHE A 389 30.35 6.74 -3.95
C PHE A 389 29.70 7.65 -2.90
N LEU A 390 29.53 7.17 -1.66
CA LEU A 390 29.03 7.97 -0.54
C LEU A 390 30.06 9.03 -0.12
N ASP A 391 31.35 8.67 -0.14
CA ASP A 391 32.45 9.58 0.18
C ASP A 391 32.50 10.73 -0.83
N GLY A 392 32.42 10.42 -2.12
CA GLY A 392 32.33 11.43 -3.17
C GLY A 392 31.06 12.29 -3.09
N LEU A 393 29.93 11.75 -2.62
CA LEU A 393 28.72 12.53 -2.36
C LEU A 393 28.94 13.52 -1.21
N ALA A 394 29.56 13.07 -0.11
CA ALA A 394 29.90 13.92 1.03
C ALA A 394 30.88 15.05 0.63
N GLU A 395 31.89 14.75 -0.19
CA GLU A 395 32.85 15.73 -0.71
C GLU A 395 32.22 16.84 -1.54
N ARG A 396 31.20 16.50 -2.35
CA ARG A 396 30.47 17.45 -3.19
C ARG A 396 29.30 18.13 -2.47
N GLY A 397 28.94 17.65 -1.28
CA GLY A 397 27.74 18.03 -0.54
C GLY A 397 28.02 18.48 0.88
N VAL A 398 27.13 18.05 1.79
CA VAL A 398 27.20 18.29 3.22
C VAL A 398 26.94 16.97 3.93
N ILE A 399 27.76 16.66 4.94
CA ILE A 399 27.59 15.51 5.83
C ILE A 399 27.22 16.02 7.23
N PHE A 400 26.23 15.39 7.84
CA PHE A 400 25.82 15.65 9.23
C PHE A 400 26.35 14.49 10.09
N LEU A 401 27.31 14.79 10.97
CA LEU A 401 27.94 13.79 11.84
C LEU A 401 27.16 13.56 13.15
N ASP A 402 26.27 14.49 13.51
CA ASP A 402 25.36 14.39 14.63
C ASP A 402 23.91 14.42 14.09
N CYS A 403 23.45 13.25 13.65
CA CYS A 403 22.12 13.04 13.10
C CYS A 403 21.55 11.74 13.69
N GLN A 404 20.42 11.85 14.39
CA GLN A 404 19.82 10.73 15.13
C GLN A 404 18.45 10.38 14.56
N SER A 405 18.14 9.09 14.50
CA SER A 405 16.80 8.64 14.14
C SER A 405 15.82 8.89 15.30
N SER A 406 14.55 9.14 14.97
CA SER A 406 13.51 9.34 16.00
C SER A 406 13.06 8.02 16.66
N SER A 407 13.44 6.88 16.07
CA SER A 407 13.19 5.54 16.58
C SER A 407 14.29 4.58 16.13
N ASN A 408 14.46 3.47 16.85
CA ASN A 408 15.29 2.33 16.44
C ASN A 408 14.49 1.22 15.74
N ASP A 409 13.17 1.39 15.59
CA ASP A 409 12.29 0.51 14.80
C ASP A 409 12.13 1.05 13.37
N THR A 410 12.17 0.16 12.38
CA THR A 410 12.22 0.52 10.95
C THR A 410 11.01 1.33 10.52
N THR A 411 9.78 0.84 10.72
CA THR A 411 8.56 1.54 10.30
C THR A 411 8.39 2.85 11.06
N ALA A 412 8.61 2.85 12.38
CA ALA A 412 8.50 4.07 13.20
C ALA A 412 9.51 5.17 12.76
N SER A 413 10.76 4.78 12.45
CA SER A 413 11.79 5.70 11.98
C SER A 413 11.43 6.30 10.61
N HIS A 414 10.95 5.48 9.67
CA HIS A 414 10.52 5.97 8.35
C HIS A 414 9.24 6.80 8.41
N ALA A 415 8.28 6.47 9.28
CA ALA A 415 7.09 7.29 9.50
C ALA A 415 7.48 8.69 10.01
N ALA A 416 8.42 8.77 10.95
CA ALA A 416 8.95 10.04 11.44
C ALA A 416 9.70 10.82 10.35
N LEU A 417 10.52 10.13 9.53
CA LEU A 417 11.23 10.74 8.40
C LEU A 417 10.25 11.30 7.35
N MET A 418 9.18 10.57 7.04
CA MET A 418 8.19 10.97 6.03
C MET A 418 7.29 12.09 6.50
N THR A 419 6.97 12.18 7.79
CA THR A 419 6.01 13.17 8.32
C THR A 419 6.67 14.38 8.97
N GLY A 420 7.93 14.25 9.40
CA GLY A 420 8.59 15.21 10.29
C GLY A 420 8.09 15.16 11.74
N LEU A 421 7.28 14.15 12.12
CA LEU A 421 6.67 14.03 13.44
C LEU A 421 7.31 12.88 14.25
N PRO A 422 7.46 13.02 15.59
CA PRO A 422 8.02 11.95 16.41
C PRO A 422 7.05 10.76 16.56
N PRO A 423 7.54 9.55 16.92
CA PRO A 423 6.70 8.37 17.19
C PRO A 423 5.54 8.60 18.17
N ARG A 424 5.71 9.54 19.11
CA ARG A 424 4.65 9.97 20.04
C ARG A 424 3.41 10.50 19.31
N ASP A 425 3.63 11.25 18.23
CA ASP A 425 2.56 11.98 17.53
C ASP A 425 2.05 11.15 16.35
N THR A 426 2.91 10.41 15.66
CA THR A 426 2.48 9.45 14.61
C THR A 426 1.81 8.21 15.20
N ARG A 427 2.07 7.88 16.47
CA ARG A 427 1.65 6.66 17.19
C ARG A 427 2.17 5.35 16.56
N VAL A 428 3.06 5.45 15.58
CA VAL A 428 3.75 4.30 14.97
C VAL A 428 4.96 3.99 15.83
N VAL A 429 4.90 2.87 16.56
CA VAL A 429 5.95 2.47 17.53
C VAL A 429 6.57 1.10 17.25
N GLN A 430 6.07 0.39 16.24
CA GLN A 430 6.57 -0.92 15.85
C GLN A 430 6.31 -1.19 14.35
N ASN A 431 7.12 -2.04 13.76
CA ASN A 431 6.92 -2.60 12.42
C ASN A 431 5.50 -3.19 12.25
N GLY A 432 4.90 -2.93 11.08
CA GLY A 432 3.54 -3.39 10.76
C GLY A 432 2.42 -2.52 11.35
N SER A 433 2.75 -1.37 11.95
CA SER A 433 1.76 -0.36 12.32
C SER A 433 1.49 0.57 11.14
N LEU A 434 0.21 0.81 10.84
CA LEU A 434 -0.20 1.73 9.79
C LEU A 434 -0.02 3.18 10.24
N LEU A 435 0.60 3.99 9.38
CA LEU A 435 0.50 5.44 9.45
C LEU A 435 -0.97 5.85 9.25
N ALA A 436 -1.45 6.80 10.04
CA ALA A 436 -2.80 7.34 9.91
C ALA A 436 -2.94 8.17 8.63
N ASP A 437 -4.07 8.05 7.94
CA ASP A 437 -4.31 8.74 6.66
C ASP A 437 -4.23 10.27 6.78
N GLU A 438 -4.54 10.83 7.96
CA GLU A 438 -4.46 12.27 8.21
C GLU A 438 -3.01 12.80 8.32
N ALA A 439 -2.02 11.93 8.45
CA ALA A 439 -0.62 12.32 8.62
C ALA A 439 0.02 12.72 7.28
N VAL A 440 0.13 14.03 7.04
CA VAL A 440 0.71 14.54 5.79
C VAL A 440 2.17 14.11 5.62
N THR A 441 2.48 13.45 4.50
CA THR A 441 3.84 12.96 4.21
C THR A 441 4.64 13.90 3.28
N LEU A 442 5.96 13.74 3.29
CA LEU A 442 6.91 14.40 2.39
C LEU A 442 6.55 14.12 0.92
N ALA A 443 6.16 12.88 0.61
CA ALA A 443 5.74 12.49 -0.73
C ALA A 443 4.47 13.25 -1.15
N GLU A 444 3.52 13.49 -0.24
CA GLU A 444 2.33 14.32 -0.53
C GLU A 444 2.73 15.76 -0.85
N ARG A 445 3.66 16.35 -0.10
CA ARG A 445 4.15 17.71 -0.38
C ARG A 445 4.75 17.82 -1.78
N PHE A 446 5.56 16.82 -2.20
CA PHE A 446 6.12 16.80 -3.56
C PHE A 446 5.05 16.60 -4.63
N ARG A 447 4.15 15.63 -4.44
CA ARG A 447 3.04 15.36 -5.35
C ARG A 447 2.21 16.63 -5.54
N ASP A 448 1.75 17.25 -4.46
CA ASP A 448 0.90 18.44 -4.49
C ASP A 448 1.62 19.66 -5.11
N ALA A 449 2.97 19.68 -5.06
CA ALA A 449 3.80 20.67 -5.75
C ALA A 449 4.06 20.37 -7.23
N GLY A 450 3.42 19.35 -7.82
CA GLY A 450 3.54 19.02 -9.24
C GLY A 450 4.70 18.09 -9.60
N TRP A 451 5.24 17.32 -8.65
CA TRP A 451 6.32 16.36 -8.91
C TRP A 451 5.75 14.96 -9.15
N ALA A 452 6.30 14.22 -10.11
CA ALA A 452 6.10 12.78 -10.19
C ALA A 452 6.66 12.13 -8.93
N THR A 453 5.93 11.19 -8.33
CA THR A 453 6.35 10.57 -7.05
C THR A 453 6.43 9.05 -7.14
N PHE A 454 7.61 8.51 -6.85
CA PHE A 454 7.83 7.06 -6.81
C PHE A 454 8.59 6.61 -5.58
N GLY A 455 8.08 5.58 -4.91
CA GLY A 455 8.77 4.90 -3.83
C GLY A 455 9.09 3.46 -4.21
N ALA A 456 10.29 2.99 -3.94
CA ALA A 456 10.65 1.58 -4.04
C ALA A 456 11.39 1.15 -2.77
N VAL A 457 10.86 0.11 -2.12
CA VAL A 457 11.38 -0.43 -0.86
C VAL A 457 11.81 -1.88 -1.02
N SER A 458 12.87 -2.27 -0.33
CA SER A 458 13.44 -3.63 -0.35
C SER A 458 12.76 -4.59 0.63
N VAL A 459 11.76 -4.16 1.41
CA VAL A 459 11.11 -5.00 2.42
C VAL A 459 9.57 -4.91 2.43
N PRO A 460 8.85 -6.03 2.63
CA PRO A 460 7.39 -6.05 2.55
C PRO A 460 6.72 -5.22 3.64
N HIS A 461 7.28 -5.19 4.86
CA HIS A 461 6.65 -4.49 5.98
C HIS A 461 6.67 -2.96 5.85
N LEU A 462 7.47 -2.39 4.94
CA LEU A 462 7.39 -0.99 4.51
C LEU A 462 6.45 -0.79 3.30
N GLY A 463 5.85 -1.87 2.81
CA GLY A 463 4.75 -1.81 1.84
C GLY A 463 3.59 -0.97 2.37
N HIS A 464 2.91 -0.24 1.49
CA HIS A 464 1.80 0.65 1.86
C HIS A 464 0.71 -0.08 2.68
N ALA A 465 0.31 -1.27 2.26
CA ALA A 465 -0.72 -2.05 2.94
C ALA A 465 -0.33 -2.49 4.38
N LEU A 466 0.95 -2.47 4.74
CA LEU A 466 1.45 -2.88 6.06
C LEU A 466 1.97 -1.72 6.91
N SER A 467 2.21 -0.55 6.32
CA SER A 467 2.83 0.59 7.02
C SER A 467 2.18 1.95 6.76
N GLY A 468 1.33 2.08 5.74
CA GLY A 468 0.83 3.36 5.26
C GLY A 468 1.86 4.20 4.49
N LEU A 469 3.16 3.84 4.46
CA LEU A 469 4.25 4.69 3.92
C LEU A 469 4.22 4.93 2.40
N GLY A 470 3.34 4.25 1.65
CA GLY A 470 3.04 4.62 0.26
C GLY A 470 2.20 5.89 0.12
N GLN A 471 1.65 6.44 1.21
CA GLN A 471 0.91 7.69 1.21
C GLN A 471 1.76 8.82 0.62
N GLY A 472 1.18 9.56 -0.34
CA GLY A 472 1.91 10.58 -1.10
C GLY A 472 2.38 10.15 -2.46
N PHE A 473 2.74 8.87 -2.63
CA PHE A 473 3.26 8.39 -3.89
C PHE A 473 2.16 8.12 -4.92
N GLU A 474 2.45 8.39 -6.19
CA GLU A 474 1.63 7.98 -7.33
C GLU A 474 1.88 6.52 -7.68
N ARG A 475 3.13 6.09 -7.55
CA ARG A 475 3.56 4.71 -7.74
C ARG A 475 4.41 4.28 -6.55
N PHE A 476 4.17 3.08 -6.05
CA PHE A 476 4.87 2.55 -4.89
C PHE A 476 5.18 1.06 -5.05
N SER A 477 6.42 0.69 -4.85
CA SER A 477 6.95 -0.62 -5.17
C SER A 477 7.48 -1.30 -3.92
N ALA A 478 6.98 -2.50 -3.62
CA ALA A 478 7.41 -3.30 -2.48
C ALA A 478 7.39 -4.79 -2.83
N PRO A 479 8.34 -5.60 -2.33
CA PRO A 479 8.33 -7.03 -2.56
C PRO A 479 7.10 -7.67 -1.90
N THR A 480 6.55 -8.69 -2.56
CA THR A 480 5.41 -9.44 -2.03
C THR A 480 5.84 -10.54 -1.06
N ARG A 481 7.10 -10.99 -1.15
CA ARG A 481 7.65 -12.10 -0.37
C ARG A 481 9.05 -11.76 0.08
N GLY A 482 9.22 -11.66 1.40
CA GLY A 482 10.52 -11.45 2.04
C GLY A 482 11.27 -10.18 1.56
N PRO A 483 12.43 -9.91 2.18
CA PRO A 483 13.34 -8.88 1.69
C PRO A 483 13.94 -9.21 0.33
N VAL A 484 14.34 -8.18 -0.40
CA VAL A 484 15.06 -8.26 -1.69
C VAL A 484 16.31 -7.37 -1.67
N ASP A 485 17.27 -7.68 -2.53
CA ASP A 485 18.51 -6.91 -2.64
C ASP A 485 18.31 -5.53 -3.31
N ALA A 486 19.36 -4.71 -3.27
CA ALA A 486 19.35 -3.40 -3.91
C ALA A 486 19.13 -3.49 -5.43
N ALA A 487 19.64 -4.52 -6.11
CA ALA A 487 19.54 -4.64 -7.57
C ALA A 487 18.08 -4.75 -8.01
N TRP A 488 17.28 -5.51 -7.28
CA TRP A 488 15.85 -5.61 -7.53
C TRP A 488 15.14 -4.26 -7.35
N THR A 489 15.44 -3.52 -6.28
CA THR A 489 14.84 -2.21 -6.00
C THR A 489 15.21 -1.18 -7.06
N LEU A 490 16.50 -1.14 -7.45
CA LEU A 490 17.00 -0.20 -8.46
C LEU A 490 16.43 -0.47 -9.86
N ALA A 491 16.26 -1.74 -10.25
CA ALA A 491 15.64 -2.08 -11.54
C ALA A 491 14.23 -1.48 -11.71
N ARG A 492 13.51 -1.25 -10.61
CA ARG A 492 12.16 -0.66 -10.63
C ARG A 492 12.22 0.86 -10.73
N ILE A 493 13.23 1.48 -10.12
CA ILE A 493 13.53 2.90 -10.34
C ILE A 493 13.86 3.12 -11.82
N ASP A 494 14.76 2.31 -12.39
CA ASP A 494 15.16 2.41 -13.80
C ASP A 494 13.96 2.28 -14.74
N ALA A 495 13.10 1.29 -14.51
CA ALA A 495 11.88 1.11 -15.28
C ALA A 495 10.91 2.31 -15.17
N TRP A 496 10.79 2.90 -13.97
CA TRP A 496 9.91 4.05 -13.74
C TRP A 496 10.45 5.36 -14.34
N LEU A 497 11.76 5.56 -14.40
CA LEU A 497 12.37 6.78 -14.93
C LEU A 497 12.01 7.03 -16.40
N GLU A 498 11.77 5.97 -17.18
CA GLU A 498 11.27 6.08 -18.56
C GLU A 498 9.84 6.65 -18.61
N ASP A 499 8.98 6.24 -17.68
CA ASP A 499 7.61 6.73 -17.57
C ASP A 499 7.55 8.19 -17.07
N ALA A 500 8.51 8.59 -16.23
CA ALA A 500 8.61 9.95 -15.68
C ALA A 500 9.56 10.87 -16.48
N ARG A 501 9.91 10.50 -17.72
CA ARG A 501 10.88 11.24 -18.53
C ARG A 501 10.51 12.73 -18.66
N GLY A 502 11.47 13.58 -18.32
CA GLY A 502 11.35 15.04 -18.35
C GLY A 502 10.35 15.64 -17.35
N ALA A 503 9.78 14.83 -16.45
CA ALA A 503 8.98 15.33 -15.34
C ALA A 503 9.89 15.63 -14.12
N PRO A 504 9.59 16.67 -13.33
CA PRO A 504 10.19 16.80 -12.00
C PRO A 504 9.83 15.56 -11.15
N ALA A 505 10.81 15.00 -10.42
CA ALA A 505 10.65 13.67 -9.80
C ALA A 505 11.14 13.61 -8.35
N PHE A 506 10.29 13.14 -7.44
CA PHE A 506 10.66 12.76 -6.07
C PHE A 506 10.67 11.25 -5.96
N ILE A 507 11.83 10.71 -5.61
CA ILE A 507 12.07 9.27 -5.58
C ILE A 507 12.52 8.87 -4.17
N TRP A 508 11.85 7.90 -3.57
CA TRP A 508 12.33 7.23 -2.37
C TRP A 508 12.89 5.85 -2.71
N ILE A 509 14.16 5.63 -2.39
CA ILE A 509 14.88 4.36 -2.54
C ILE A 509 15.20 3.86 -1.14
N GLN A 510 14.55 2.77 -0.73
CA GLN A 510 14.88 2.08 0.52
C GLN A 510 15.57 0.75 0.23
N LEU A 511 16.74 0.57 0.85
CA LEU A 511 17.61 -0.60 0.67
C LEU A 511 17.72 -1.38 1.99
N TYR A 512 17.93 -2.69 1.89
CA TYR A 512 17.95 -3.60 3.05
C TYR A 512 19.24 -4.42 3.16
N ASP A 513 20.21 -4.21 2.26
CA ASP A 513 21.42 -5.01 2.11
C ASP A 513 22.36 -4.97 3.34
N ALA A 514 22.24 -3.92 4.17
CA ALA A 514 22.95 -3.79 5.43
C ALA A 514 22.20 -4.41 6.63
N HIS A 515 21.12 -5.15 6.38
CA HIS A 515 20.36 -5.89 7.38
C HIS A 515 20.68 -7.40 7.32
N GLY A 516 20.43 -8.11 8.42
CA GLY A 516 20.53 -9.57 8.44
C GLY A 516 19.53 -10.27 7.49
N PRO A 517 19.91 -11.41 6.88
CA PRO A 517 21.19 -12.10 7.00
C PRO A 517 22.33 -11.40 6.22
N TYR A 518 23.50 -11.30 6.84
CA TYR A 518 24.68 -10.63 6.26
C TYR A 518 25.38 -11.52 5.23
N ALA A 519 24.84 -11.57 4.02
CA ALA A 519 25.35 -12.38 2.91
C ALA A 519 25.61 -11.51 1.66
N PRO A 520 26.58 -10.57 1.71
CA PRO A 520 26.85 -9.71 0.56
C PRO A 520 27.36 -10.53 -0.64
N PRO A 521 27.11 -10.10 -1.88
CA PRO A 521 27.56 -10.83 -3.06
C PRO A 521 29.08 -10.69 -3.27
N ALA A 522 29.69 -11.61 -4.03
CA ALA A 522 31.08 -11.47 -4.46
C ALA A 522 31.28 -10.19 -5.30
N PRO A 523 32.42 -9.49 -5.17
CA PRO A 523 33.58 -9.83 -4.33
C PRO A 523 33.50 -9.31 -2.89
N TYR A 524 32.37 -8.72 -2.47
CA TYR A 524 32.23 -8.06 -1.17
C TYR A 524 32.17 -9.05 0.00
N ASP A 525 31.81 -10.31 -0.25
CA ASP A 525 31.82 -11.39 0.74
C ASP A 525 33.17 -11.58 1.40
N HIS A 526 34.28 -11.50 0.67
CA HIS A 526 35.62 -11.68 1.23
C HIS A 526 36.47 -10.40 1.33
N LEU A 527 35.99 -9.26 0.83
CA LEU A 527 36.78 -8.03 0.68
C LEU A 527 37.41 -7.52 1.99
N TYR A 528 36.72 -7.71 3.11
CA TYR A 528 37.13 -7.20 4.44
C TYR A 528 37.56 -8.31 5.41
N TYR A 529 37.64 -9.55 4.94
CA TYR A 529 38.10 -10.69 5.73
C TYR A 529 39.53 -11.05 5.34
N GLY A 530 40.37 -11.37 6.34
CA GLY A 530 41.68 -11.96 6.06
C GLY A 530 41.51 -13.31 5.38
N LYS A 531 42.48 -13.73 4.55
CA LYS A 531 42.45 -15.03 3.83
C LYS A 531 42.20 -16.24 4.73
N GLU A 532 42.50 -16.11 6.02
CA GLU A 532 42.38 -17.14 7.05
C GLU A 532 40.98 -17.22 7.69
N ARG A 533 40.05 -16.32 7.32
CA ARG A 533 38.71 -16.25 7.90
C ARG A 533 37.66 -16.44 6.82
N ASP A 534 36.87 -17.50 6.94
CA ASP A 534 35.65 -17.67 6.16
C ASP A 534 34.52 -16.86 6.82
N PRO A 535 33.91 -15.88 6.12
CA PRO A 535 32.79 -15.10 6.62
C PRO A 535 31.45 -15.86 6.68
N ARG A 536 31.40 -17.10 6.17
CA ARG A 536 30.17 -17.91 6.09
C ARG A 536 29.98 -18.90 7.24
#